data_AF-A0A2D9LTG7-F1
#
_entry.id   AF-A0A2D9LTG7-F1
#
_cell.length_a   1.000
_cell.length_b   1.000
_cell.length_c   1.000
_cell.angle_alpha   90.00
_cell.angle_beta   90.00
_cell.angle_gamma   90.00
#
_symmetry.space_group_name_H-M   'P 1'
#
loop_
_entity.id
_entity.type
_entity.pdbx_description
1 polymer ?
#
loop_
_entity_poly.entity_id
_entity_poly.type
_entity_poly.pdbx_seq_one_letter_code
_entity_poly.pdbx_strand_id
1 'polypeptide(L)'
;MTSEDVASSFDDANVVTNPEYVHAQAHDFEPLMKFMESLDKCRNQLNYRNYDIRGILHGFSQFWQTAAIVSKNVFDTTGLESMKNIYVGTAPFIVDEWTQNKGIFRDANPNYWGTELGLGPYVEKVYWLESTTSDRSNSRINNGSTAARACRQFTG
;
A
#
# COMPACT_ATOMS: atom_id res chain seq x y z
N MET A 1 2.20 4.04 13.33
CA MET A 1 2.09 2.62 12.95
C MET A 1 2.67 1.78 14.05
N THR A 2 1.97 0.72 14.43
CA THR A 2 2.37 -0.30 15.39
C THR A 2 2.16 -1.68 14.77
N SER A 3 2.63 -2.72 15.45
CA SER A 3 2.33 -4.12 15.13
C SER A 3 0.84 -4.45 15.05
N GLU A 4 -0.03 -3.76 15.82
CA GLU A 4 -1.48 -4.00 15.76
C GLU A 4 -2.07 -3.56 14.42
N ASP A 5 -1.58 -2.45 13.85
CA ASP A 5 -1.98 -2.01 12.50
C ASP A 5 -1.62 -3.06 11.45
N VAL A 6 -0.45 -3.69 11.60
CA VAL A 6 0.04 -4.73 10.70
C VAL A 6 -0.80 -5.99 10.82
N ALA A 7 -0.98 -6.51 12.05
CA ALA A 7 -1.78 -7.70 12.32
C ALA A 7 -3.20 -7.55 11.81
N SER A 8 -3.88 -6.45 12.15
CA SER A 8 -5.27 -6.23 11.72
C SER A 8 -5.39 -6.15 10.20
N SER A 9 -4.43 -5.52 9.51
CA SER A 9 -4.48 -5.38 8.05
C SER A 9 -4.32 -6.73 7.33
N PHE A 10 -3.42 -7.58 7.82
CA PHE A 10 -3.22 -8.91 7.23
C PHE A 10 -4.37 -9.86 7.55
N ASP A 11 -4.90 -9.84 8.77
CA ASP A 11 -6.04 -10.67 9.15
C ASP A 11 -7.33 -10.21 8.45
N ASP A 12 -7.54 -8.91 8.25
CA ASP A 12 -8.66 -8.40 7.47
C ASP A 12 -8.57 -8.80 5.99
N ALA A 13 -7.35 -8.81 5.44
CA ALA A 13 -7.11 -9.21 4.06
C ALA A 13 -7.15 -10.73 3.83
N ASN A 14 -7.33 -11.57 4.86
CA ASN A 14 -7.26 -13.03 4.76
C ASN A 14 -8.63 -13.68 4.98
N VAL A 15 -9.08 -14.48 4.01
CA VAL A 15 -10.40 -15.14 4.07
C VAL A 15 -10.54 -16.14 5.22
N VAL A 16 -9.41 -16.65 5.76
CA VAL A 16 -9.42 -17.56 6.91
C VAL A 16 -9.90 -16.85 8.18
N THR A 17 -9.58 -15.57 8.33
CA THR A 17 -9.90 -14.74 9.50
C THR A 17 -11.07 -13.79 9.24
N ASN A 18 -11.27 -13.36 7.98
CA ASN A 18 -12.38 -12.52 7.56
C ASN A 18 -13.05 -13.08 6.28
N PRO A 19 -13.96 -14.06 6.40
CA PRO A 19 -14.56 -14.73 5.25
C PRO A 19 -15.57 -13.86 4.47
N GLU A 20 -16.11 -12.80 5.09
CA GLU A 20 -17.09 -11.92 4.47
C GLU A 20 -16.43 -10.82 3.62
N TYR A 21 -15.16 -10.51 3.89
CA TYR A 21 -14.41 -9.47 3.19
C TYR A 21 -13.42 -10.07 2.19
N VAL A 22 -13.78 -10.00 0.91
CA VAL A 22 -12.93 -10.51 -0.18
C VAL A 22 -11.98 -9.41 -0.64
N HIS A 23 -10.84 -9.30 0.05
CA HIS A 23 -9.70 -8.55 -0.46
C HIS A 23 -9.20 -9.19 -1.77
N ALA A 24 -8.68 -8.41 -2.71
CA ALA A 24 -8.19 -8.94 -4.00
C ALA A 24 -7.01 -9.94 -3.87
N GLN A 25 -6.44 -10.07 -2.66
CA GLN A 25 -5.34 -10.97 -2.30
C GLN A 25 -5.78 -12.02 -1.26
N ALA A 26 -7.07 -12.09 -0.92
CA ALA A 26 -7.55 -12.92 0.18
C ALA A 26 -7.27 -14.42 -0.01
N HIS A 27 -7.41 -14.90 -1.23
CA HIS A 27 -7.09 -16.29 -1.58
C HIS A 27 -5.58 -16.57 -1.71
N ASP A 28 -4.75 -15.53 -1.88
CA ASP A 28 -3.29 -15.69 -1.88
C ASP A 28 -2.76 -15.91 -0.45
N PHE A 29 -3.42 -15.34 0.56
CA PHE A 29 -3.09 -15.56 1.97
C PHE A 29 -3.69 -16.84 2.54
N GLU A 30 -4.85 -17.28 2.06
CA GLU A 30 -5.56 -18.47 2.54
C GLU A 30 -4.68 -19.72 2.72
N PRO A 31 -3.84 -20.14 1.73
CA PRO A 31 -3.01 -21.33 1.88
C PRO A 31 -1.82 -21.11 2.83
N LEU A 32 -1.39 -19.86 3.04
CA LEU A 32 -0.14 -19.49 3.70
C LEU A 32 -0.34 -19.13 5.18
N MET A 33 -1.32 -18.29 5.46
CA MET A 33 -1.48 -17.59 6.73
C MET A 33 -2.72 -18.11 7.48
N LYS A 34 -2.52 -18.49 8.74
CA LYS A 34 -3.62 -18.78 9.65
C LYS A 34 -4.14 -17.49 10.29
N PHE A 35 -3.24 -16.72 10.90
CA PHE A 35 -3.47 -15.37 11.42
C PHE A 35 -2.13 -14.69 11.73
N MET A 36 -2.13 -13.39 11.96
CA MET A 36 -0.99 -12.62 12.43
C MET A 36 -1.27 -12.05 13.82
N GLU A 37 -0.39 -12.33 14.78
CA GLU A 37 -0.54 -11.81 16.14
C GLU A 37 0.44 -10.69 16.43
N SER A 38 -0.02 -9.68 17.16
CA SER A 38 0.84 -8.65 17.74
C SER A 38 1.42 -9.16 19.07
N LEU A 39 2.74 -9.28 19.17
CA LEU A 39 3.42 -9.72 20.39
C LEU A 39 3.73 -8.53 21.31
N ASP A 40 4.08 -7.39 20.71
CA ASP A 40 4.22 -6.08 21.36
C ASP A 40 4.17 -4.99 20.29
N LYS A 41 4.35 -3.71 20.68
CA LYS A 41 4.24 -2.52 19.82
C LYS A 41 5.00 -2.58 18.48
N CYS A 42 6.09 -3.34 18.38
CA CYS A 42 6.94 -3.40 17.18
C CYS A 42 7.19 -4.82 16.66
N ARG A 43 6.59 -5.85 17.27
CA ARG A 43 6.79 -7.25 16.87
C ARG A 43 5.47 -7.93 16.54
N ASN A 44 5.43 -8.54 15.36
CA ASN A 44 4.37 -9.46 14.96
C ASN A 44 4.91 -10.88 14.85
N GLN A 45 4.05 -11.85 15.12
CA GLN A 45 4.27 -13.25 14.79
C GLN A 45 3.27 -13.69 13.73
N LEU A 46 3.80 -14.21 12.62
CA LEU A 46 3.01 -14.83 11.57
C LEU A 46 2.79 -16.29 11.93
N ASN A 47 1.54 -16.67 12.16
CA ASN A 47 1.16 -18.05 12.38
C ASN A 47 0.77 -18.68 11.03
N TYR A 48 1.65 -19.55 10.53
CA TYR A 48 1.47 -20.20 9.23
C TYR A 48 0.36 -21.26 9.28
N ARG A 49 -0.35 -21.39 8.16
CA ARG A 49 -1.24 -22.53 7.88
C ARG A 49 -0.46 -23.62 7.16
N ASN A 50 0.27 -23.27 6.11
CA ASN A 50 1.27 -24.12 5.46
C ASN A 50 2.53 -23.30 5.22
N TYR A 51 3.70 -23.93 5.36
CA TYR A 51 4.96 -23.25 5.08
C TYR A 51 5.24 -23.21 3.57
N ASP A 52 5.31 -22.00 3.00
CA ASP A 52 5.87 -21.74 1.66
C ASP A 52 7.14 -20.89 1.81
N ILE A 53 8.27 -21.40 1.32
CA ILE A 53 9.56 -20.71 1.35
C ILE A 53 9.55 -19.36 0.62
N ARG A 54 8.67 -19.19 -0.37
CA ARG A 54 8.49 -17.94 -1.11
C ARG A 54 7.55 -16.98 -0.39
N GLY A 55 6.73 -17.48 0.54
CA GLY A 55 5.62 -16.76 1.15
C GLY A 55 6.02 -15.44 1.79
N ILE A 56 7.17 -15.39 2.47
CA ILE A 56 7.70 -14.15 3.06
C ILE A 56 7.97 -13.09 1.98
N LEU A 57 8.71 -13.46 0.93
CA LEU A 57 9.05 -12.52 -0.14
C LEU A 57 7.81 -12.13 -0.94
N HIS A 58 6.93 -13.07 -1.24
CA HIS A 58 5.80 -12.85 -2.14
C HIS A 58 4.65 -12.09 -1.47
N GLY A 59 4.28 -12.48 -0.24
CA GLY A 59 3.08 -12.01 0.45
C GLY A 59 3.30 -10.91 1.48
N PHE A 60 4.53 -10.74 1.99
CA PHE A 60 4.84 -9.82 3.09
C PHE A 60 5.92 -8.79 2.73
N SER A 61 6.19 -8.61 1.43
CA SER A 61 7.12 -7.61 0.93
C SER A 61 6.55 -6.87 -0.27
N GLN A 62 7.23 -5.81 -0.71
CA GLN A 62 6.86 -5.04 -1.90
C GLN A 62 7.20 -5.76 -3.23
N PHE A 63 7.66 -7.01 -3.18
CA PHE A 63 8.14 -7.72 -4.37
C PHE A 63 7.01 -8.13 -5.33
N TRP A 64 5.86 -8.59 -4.83
CA TRP A 64 4.78 -9.07 -5.69
C TRP A 64 3.39 -8.61 -5.24
N GLN A 65 2.71 -9.36 -4.39
CA GLN A 65 1.32 -9.09 -3.99
C GLN A 65 1.21 -9.16 -2.47
N THR A 66 1.12 -7.98 -1.84
CA THR A 66 0.96 -7.83 -0.38
C THR A 66 -0.33 -7.08 -0.07
N ALA A 67 -0.77 -7.16 1.19
CA ALA A 67 -1.77 -6.25 1.73
C ALA A 67 -1.14 -4.88 2.02
N ALA A 68 -1.94 -3.83 1.88
CA ALA A 68 -1.58 -2.50 2.39
C ALA A 68 -1.84 -2.46 3.90
N ILE A 69 -0.99 -1.75 4.65
CA ILE A 69 -1.19 -1.56 6.09
C ILE A 69 -2.02 -0.31 6.31
N VAL A 70 -3.16 -0.47 6.99
CA VAL A 70 -4.08 0.62 7.35
C VAL A 70 -4.08 0.86 8.85
N SER A 71 -4.50 2.05 9.28
CA SER A 71 -4.56 2.41 10.70
C SER A 71 -5.73 1.71 11.37
N LYS A 72 -5.44 0.79 12.29
CA LYS A 72 -6.46 0.09 13.07
C LYS A 72 -7.29 1.07 13.89
N ASN A 73 -6.64 2.06 14.51
CA ASN A 73 -7.34 3.06 15.33
C ASN A 73 -8.34 3.91 14.51
N VAL A 74 -7.99 4.26 13.27
CA VAL A 74 -8.92 4.97 12.37
C VAL A 74 -10.10 4.06 12.04
N PHE A 75 -9.84 2.81 11.67
CA PHE A 75 -10.89 1.83 11.39
C PHE A 75 -11.84 1.64 12.58
N ASP A 76 -11.31 1.40 13.78
CA ASP A 76 -12.10 1.19 15.00
C ASP A 76 -12.95 2.42 15.37
N THR A 77 -12.42 3.63 15.13
CA THR A 77 -13.09 4.88 15.51
C THR A 77 -14.16 5.30 14.51
N THR A 78 -13.90 5.13 13.21
CA THR A 78 -14.75 5.70 12.15
C THR A 78 -15.54 4.65 11.38
N GLY A 79 -15.16 3.38 11.48
CA GLY A 79 -15.72 2.29 10.71
C GLY A 79 -15.31 2.30 9.22
N LEU A 80 -15.75 1.26 8.51
CA LEU A 80 -15.39 0.96 7.12
C LEU A 80 -15.74 2.09 6.14
N GLU A 81 -16.94 2.65 6.22
CA GLU A 81 -17.42 3.62 5.24
C GLU A 81 -16.69 4.96 5.33
N SER A 82 -16.43 5.43 6.54
CA SER A 82 -15.69 6.68 6.75
C SER A 82 -14.21 6.54 6.42
N MET A 83 -13.61 5.37 6.65
CA MET A 83 -12.19 5.12 6.37
C MET A 83 -11.83 5.35 4.88
N LYS A 84 -12.77 5.16 3.95
CA LYS A 84 -12.58 5.42 2.51
C LYS A 84 -12.17 6.87 2.19
N ASN A 85 -12.46 7.81 3.09
CA ASN A 85 -12.20 9.24 2.91
C ASN A 85 -11.12 9.77 3.88
N ILE A 86 -10.46 8.90 4.64
CA ILE A 86 -9.43 9.28 5.62
C ILE A 86 -8.08 8.73 5.17
N TYR A 87 -7.24 9.62 4.64
CA TYR A 87 -5.91 9.26 4.12
C TYR A 87 -4.83 9.44 5.19
N VAL A 88 -4.64 8.42 6.02
CA VAL A 88 -3.54 8.37 7.00
C VAL A 88 -2.59 7.25 6.62
N GLY A 89 -1.29 7.54 6.58
CA GLY A 89 -0.29 6.54 6.23
C GLY A 89 1.12 6.93 6.63
N THR A 90 2.01 5.93 6.60
CA THR A 90 3.45 6.07 6.88
C THR A 90 4.29 6.04 5.61
N ALA A 91 3.65 6.10 4.43
CA ALA A 91 4.32 6.12 3.14
C ALA A 91 5.03 7.46 2.89
N PRO A 92 5.94 7.55 1.90
CA PRO A 92 6.68 8.78 1.58
C PRO A 92 5.79 9.95 1.12
N PHE A 93 4.56 9.70 0.71
CA PHE A 93 3.62 10.71 0.22
C PHE A 93 2.25 10.53 0.86
N ILE A 94 1.59 11.64 1.20
CA ILE A 94 0.22 11.67 1.75
C ILE A 94 -0.73 12.06 0.62
N VAL A 95 -1.91 11.44 0.56
CA VAL A 95 -2.93 11.81 -0.42
C VAL A 95 -3.61 13.10 0.01
N ASP A 96 -3.51 14.13 -0.82
CA ASP A 96 -4.24 15.40 -0.62
C ASP A 96 -5.60 15.33 -1.28
N GLU A 97 -5.63 14.83 -2.52
CA GLU A 97 -6.83 14.74 -3.33
C GLU A 97 -6.79 13.47 -4.21
N TRP A 98 -7.93 12.82 -4.33
CA TRP A 98 -8.23 11.93 -5.45
C TRP A 98 -9.51 12.39 -6.14
N THR A 99 -9.42 12.56 -7.46
CA THR A 99 -10.58 12.87 -8.29
C THR A 99 -10.61 11.95 -9.50
N GLN A 100 -11.73 11.24 -9.67
CA GLN A 100 -11.99 10.39 -10.82
C GLN A 100 -11.84 11.19 -12.14
N ASN A 101 -11.24 10.57 -13.16
CA ASN A 101 -10.90 11.16 -14.47
C ASN A 101 -9.86 12.29 -14.42
N LYS A 102 -9.27 12.59 -13.25
CA LYS A 102 -8.16 13.54 -13.11
C LYS A 102 -6.90 12.84 -12.66
N GLY A 103 -6.92 12.24 -11.46
CA GLY A 103 -5.74 11.64 -10.87
C GLY A 103 -5.71 11.63 -9.34
N ILE A 104 -4.57 11.22 -8.81
CA ILE A 104 -4.22 11.28 -7.39
C ILE A 104 -3.11 12.32 -7.23
N PHE A 105 -3.31 13.27 -6.32
CA PHE A 105 -2.39 14.34 -6.00
C PHE A 105 -1.85 14.14 -4.59
N ARG A 106 -0.52 14.13 -4.45
CA ARG A 106 0.12 13.85 -3.18
C ARG A 106 1.30 14.77 -2.90
N ASP A 107 1.39 15.19 -1.65
CA ASP A 107 2.49 15.93 -1.09
C ASP A 107 3.43 15.00 -0.29
N ALA A 108 4.70 15.39 -0.21
CA ALA A 108 5.73 14.71 0.57
C ALA A 108 5.29 14.59 2.04
N ASN A 109 5.41 13.38 2.60
CA ASN A 109 5.08 13.15 4.01
C ASN A 109 6.23 13.67 4.89
N PRO A 110 6.01 14.72 5.71
CA PRO A 110 7.06 15.26 6.58
C PRO A 110 7.46 14.27 7.69
N ASN A 111 6.61 13.29 8.00
CA ASN A 111 6.82 12.28 9.04
C ASN A 111 7.27 10.93 8.46
N TYR A 112 7.75 10.90 7.22
CA TYR A 112 8.24 9.66 6.62
C TYR A 112 9.53 9.20 7.30
N TRP A 113 9.50 8.00 7.87
CA TRP A 113 10.63 7.40 8.59
C TRP A 113 11.88 7.21 7.73
N GLY A 114 11.72 7.05 6.41
CA GLY A 114 12.84 6.86 5.49
C GLY A 114 13.60 8.14 5.15
N THR A 115 13.08 9.32 5.50
CA THR A 115 13.73 10.61 5.21
C THR A 115 15.10 10.71 5.87
N GLU A 116 15.19 10.38 7.16
CA GLU A 116 16.46 10.41 7.92
C GLU A 116 17.47 9.37 7.40
N LEU A 117 16.98 8.32 6.74
CA LEU A 117 17.81 7.27 6.14
C LEU A 117 18.19 7.58 4.68
N GLY A 118 17.78 8.74 4.16
CA GLY A 118 18.04 9.12 2.78
C GLY A 118 17.30 8.26 1.76
N LEU A 119 16.08 7.80 2.07
CA LEU A 119 15.22 7.01 1.15
C LEU A 119 14.19 7.85 0.39
N GLY A 120 14.24 9.18 0.54
CA GLY A 120 13.25 10.13 0.01
C GLY A 120 12.22 10.54 1.09
N PRO A 121 11.08 11.17 0.70
CA PRO A 121 10.76 11.61 -0.65
C PRO A 121 11.76 12.67 -1.15
N TYR A 122 12.21 12.55 -2.40
CA TYR A 122 13.19 13.49 -3.01
C TYR A 122 12.54 14.66 -3.75
N VAL A 123 11.20 14.66 -3.79
CA VAL A 123 10.40 15.69 -4.44
C VAL A 123 9.26 16.07 -3.50
N GLU A 124 8.85 17.33 -3.56
CA GLU A 124 7.78 17.85 -2.70
C GLU A 124 6.41 17.31 -3.08
N LYS A 125 6.18 17.03 -4.37
CA LYS A 125 4.87 16.61 -4.88
C LYS A 125 4.99 15.52 -5.93
N VAL A 126 4.01 14.62 -5.96
CA VAL A 126 3.86 13.61 -7.01
C VAL A 126 2.39 13.52 -7.44
N TYR A 127 2.16 13.55 -8.75
CA TYR A 127 0.83 13.49 -9.35
C TYR A 127 0.71 12.27 -10.25
N TRP A 128 -0.23 11.39 -9.93
CA TRP A 128 -0.63 10.30 -10.81
C TRP A 128 -1.84 10.74 -11.61
N LEU A 129 -1.62 11.12 -12.87
CA LEU A 129 -2.70 11.54 -13.74
C LEU A 129 -3.39 10.33 -14.36
N GLU A 130 -4.73 10.33 -14.30
CA GLU A 130 -5.52 9.36 -15.02
C GLU A 130 -5.45 9.66 -16.53
N SER A 131 -5.24 8.61 -17.31
CA SER A 131 -5.25 8.68 -18.76
C SER A 131 -5.97 7.45 -19.29
N THR A 132 -6.95 7.68 -20.16
CA THR A 132 -7.79 6.64 -20.74
C THR A 132 -7.22 6.09 -22.06
N THR A 133 -6.20 6.74 -22.63
CA THR A 133 -5.56 6.33 -23.88
C THR A 133 -4.05 6.58 -23.86
N SER A 134 -3.31 5.74 -24.59
CA SER A 134 -1.85 5.88 -24.78
C SER A 134 -1.50 7.20 -25.47
N ASP A 135 -2.29 7.63 -26.45
CA ASP A 135 -2.02 8.85 -27.23
C ASP A 135 -2.11 10.11 -26.37
N ARG A 136 -3.07 10.15 -25.45
CA ARG A 136 -3.20 11.25 -24.48
C ARG A 136 -2.01 11.28 -23.53
N SER A 137 -1.52 10.11 -23.10
CA SER A 137 -0.31 10.02 -22.28
C SER A 137 0.92 10.50 -23.04
N ASN A 138 1.11 10.06 -24.29
CA ASN A 138 2.23 10.48 -25.14
C ASN A 138 2.21 11.98 -25.43
N SER A 139 1.04 12.54 -25.74
CA SER A 139 0.88 13.99 -25.94
C SER A 139 1.30 14.79 -24.70
N ARG A 140 0.90 14.33 -23.50
CA ARG A 140 1.27 14.95 -22.21
C ARG A 140 2.76 14.85 -21.90
N ILE A 141 3.41 13.77 -22.29
CA ILE A 141 4.87 13.62 -22.15
C ILE A 141 5.57 14.58 -23.12
N ASN A 142 5.16 14.58 -24.38
CA ASN A 142 5.79 15.37 -25.44
C ASN A 142 5.63 16.88 -25.25
N ASN A 143 4.53 17.33 -24.64
CA ASN A 143 4.30 18.75 -24.34
C ASN A 143 4.82 19.18 -22.95
N GLY A 144 5.50 18.28 -22.23
CA GLY A 144 6.09 18.58 -20.92
C GLY A 144 5.12 18.67 -19.75
N SER A 145 3.83 18.38 -19.95
CA SER A 145 2.83 18.38 -18.87
C SER A 145 2.88 17.15 -17.97
N THR A 146 3.68 16.13 -18.30
CA THR A 146 3.93 14.96 -17.43
C THR A 146 5.34 14.41 -17.65
N ALA A 147 6.09 14.22 -16.56
CA ALA A 147 7.37 13.52 -16.60
C ALA A 147 7.16 12.03 -16.29
N ALA A 148 6.80 11.23 -17.29
CA ALA A 148 6.79 9.77 -17.12
C ALA A 148 8.21 9.22 -17.29
N ARG A 149 9.00 9.15 -16.20
CA ARG A 149 10.27 8.42 -16.20
C ARG A 149 10.14 7.14 -15.40
N ALA A 150 9.42 6.15 -15.95
CA ALA A 150 9.60 4.76 -15.54
C ALA A 150 10.91 4.24 -16.18
N CYS A 151 12.06 4.72 -15.71
CA CYS A 151 13.34 4.13 -16.10
C CYS A 151 13.52 2.82 -15.34
N ARG A 152 13.18 1.71 -16.00
CA ARG A 152 13.86 0.43 -15.83
C ARG A 152 13.83 -0.34 -17.16
N GLN A 153 14.67 0.09 -18.11
CA GLN A 153 15.18 -0.87 -19.09
C GLN A 153 16.16 -1.77 -18.36
N PHE A 154 15.69 -2.95 -17.95
CA PHE A 154 16.59 -4.08 -17.84
C PHE A 154 16.84 -4.57 -19.27
N THR A 155 17.85 -4.01 -19.91
CA THR A 155 18.56 -4.72 -20.99
C THR A 155 19.68 -5.48 -20.32
N GLY A 156 19.67 -6.81 -20.48
CA GLY A 156 20.61 -7.74 -19.85
C GLY A 156 22.03 -7.66 -20.38
#